data_AF-A0A3M7CYM2-F1
#
_entry.id   AF-A0A3M7CYM2-F1
#
_cell.length_a   1.000
_cell.length_b   1.000
_cell.length_c   1.000
_cell.angle_alpha   90.00
_cell.angle_beta   90.00
_cell.angle_gamma   90.00
#
_symmetry.space_group_name_H-M   'P 1'
#
loop_
_entity.id
_entity.type
_entity.pdbx_description
1 polymer ?
#
loop_
_entity_poly.entity_id
_entity_poly.type
_entity_poly.pdbx_seq_one_letter_code
_entity_poly.pdbx_strand_id
1 'polypeptide(L)'
;MAFGYEEDPKNLHKAVNAAKAISQRTLVSANRATTQSKIIAKTRPKTKSKIPLDTAHDTKQAWIGKISEALSPNPLIWMNAFIPLHFVDVTKPWPKHPGKTMIEGLATFLPVFGGCFLGDQRGFSSDNKATARMHSRAWVQSGPDMGSKGYKMQQQHFCSPTTKVDCDDDSVKDEGTAGIEGMKFTEVAGGSANRVSLKLKAGAGNPLVPGAPKIDYEGVLTIDRVKKFVEFSGKVDDFPSFEAYVMIDGKGTYKIKQLGPAPGSGPTSLATWNGVDRPFSGRVSF
;
A
#
# COMPACT_ATOMS: atom_id res chain seq x y z
N MET A 1 1.33 6.56 40.39
CA MET A 1 -0.10 6.91 40.40
C MET A 1 -0.78 6.06 39.33
N ALA A 2 -1.62 5.11 39.74
CA ALA A 2 -2.37 4.25 38.82
C ALA A 2 -3.79 4.82 38.67
N PHE A 3 -4.19 5.14 37.43
CA PHE A 3 -5.57 5.52 37.12
C PHE A 3 -6.34 4.25 36.75
N GLY A 4 -7.21 3.79 37.65
CA GLY A 4 -8.21 2.77 37.36
C GLY A 4 -9.43 3.42 36.70
N TYR A 5 -9.75 2.98 35.48
CA TYR A 5 -11.05 3.23 34.87
C TYR A 5 -11.92 1.99 35.10
N GLU A 6 -12.95 2.15 35.92
CA GLU A 6 -13.97 1.15 36.17
C GLU A 6 -15.10 1.37 35.13
N GLU A 7 -15.22 0.45 34.16
CA GLU A 7 -16.27 0.54 33.15
C GLU A 7 -17.63 0.10 33.73
N ASP A 8 -18.63 0.99 33.66
CA ASP A 8 -20.00 0.73 34.10
C ASP A 8 -20.66 -0.35 33.20
N PRO A 9 -20.97 -1.55 33.74
CA PRO A 9 -21.55 -2.66 32.99
C PRO A 9 -22.92 -2.35 32.38
N LYS A 10 -23.59 -1.26 32.81
CA LYS A 10 -24.87 -0.83 32.21
C LYS A 10 -24.71 -0.24 30.81
N ASN A 11 -23.54 0.31 30.47
CA ASN A 11 -23.30 0.88 29.14
C ASN A 11 -23.05 -0.20 28.08
N LEU A 12 -22.48 -1.34 28.46
CA LEU A 12 -22.23 -2.47 27.55
C LEU A 12 -23.55 -3.10 27.06
N HIS A 13 -24.55 -3.21 27.94
CA HIS A 13 -25.86 -3.77 27.59
C HIS A 13 -26.63 -2.89 26.59
N LYS A 14 -26.48 -1.56 26.71
CA LYS A 14 -27.11 -0.59 25.80
C LYS A 14 -26.47 -0.63 24.40
N ALA A 15 -25.15 -0.80 24.33
CA ALA A 15 -24.41 -0.94 23.07
C ALA A 15 -24.78 -2.22 22.31
N VAL A 16 -24.90 -3.36 23.02
CA VAL A 16 -25.29 -4.65 22.42
C VAL A 16 -26.71 -4.62 21.85
N ASN A 17 -27.65 -3.97 22.56
CA ASN A 17 -29.03 -3.85 22.11
C ASN A 17 -29.18 -2.90 20.90
N ALA A 18 -28.37 -1.83 20.84
CA ALA A 18 -28.31 -0.95 19.67
C ALA A 18 -27.76 -1.68 18.42
N ALA A 19 -26.73 -2.52 18.58
CA ALA A 19 -26.18 -3.31 17.49
C ALA A 19 -27.17 -4.36 16.93
N LYS A 20 -27.95 -5.01 17.80
CA LYS A 20 -29.02 -5.95 17.38
C LYS A 20 -30.14 -5.24 16.59
N ALA A 21 -30.54 -4.04 16.99
CA ALA A 21 -31.57 -3.27 16.30
C ALA A 21 -31.13 -2.82 14.88
N ILE A 22 -29.85 -2.49 14.71
CA ILE A 22 -29.28 -2.13 13.40
C ILE A 22 -29.23 -3.36 12.48
N SER A 23 -28.82 -4.52 12.99
CA SER A 23 -28.77 -5.77 12.20
C SER A 23 -30.14 -6.21 11.69
N GLN A 24 -31.20 -6.02 12.47
CA GLN A 24 -32.56 -6.41 12.05
C GLN A 24 -33.14 -5.47 10.99
N ARG A 25 -32.83 -4.17 11.04
CA ARG A 25 -33.27 -3.21 10.00
C ARG A 25 -32.64 -3.50 8.64
N THR A 26 -31.39 -3.96 8.60
CA THR A 26 -30.69 -4.30 7.36
C THR A 26 -31.30 -5.54 6.68
N LEU A 27 -31.74 -6.53 7.45
CA LEU A 27 -32.38 -7.75 6.92
C LEU A 27 -33.78 -7.49 6.31
N VAL A 28 -34.55 -6.54 6.88
CA VAL A 28 -35.87 -6.17 6.34
C VAL A 28 -35.75 -5.38 5.02
N SER A 29 -34.70 -4.57 4.87
CA SER A 29 -34.40 -3.84 3.64
C SER A 29 -34.07 -4.78 2.45
N ALA A 30 -33.27 -5.83 2.69
CA ALA A 30 -32.87 -6.79 1.65
C ALA A 30 -34.06 -7.61 1.11
N ASN A 31 -35.02 -7.97 1.97
CA ASN A 31 -36.20 -8.74 1.55
C ASN A 31 -37.22 -7.89 0.75
N ARG A 32 -37.26 -6.58 0.97
CA ARG A 32 -38.14 -5.67 0.18
C ARG A 32 -37.65 -5.48 -1.25
N ALA A 33 -36.34 -5.41 -1.46
CA ALA A 33 -35.74 -5.30 -2.79
C ALA A 33 -36.02 -6.55 -3.66
N THR A 34 -35.97 -7.74 -3.05
CA THR A 34 -36.21 -9.01 -3.75
C THR A 34 -37.68 -9.20 -4.17
N THR A 35 -38.62 -8.53 -3.48
CA THR A 35 -40.06 -8.66 -3.75
C THR A 35 -40.53 -7.73 -4.88
N GLN A 36 -39.93 -6.54 -5.04
CA GLN A 36 -40.30 -5.62 -6.12
C GLN A 36 -39.86 -6.12 -7.51
N SER A 37 -38.79 -6.90 -7.61
CA SER A 37 -38.33 -7.47 -8.88
C SER A 37 -39.27 -8.56 -9.44
N LYS A 38 -40.15 -9.14 -8.62
CA LYS A 38 -41.10 -10.18 -9.07
C LYS A 38 -42.44 -9.65 -9.56
N ILE A 39 -42.76 -8.37 -9.33
CA ILE A 39 -44.07 -7.81 -9.68
C ILE A 39 -44.08 -7.14 -11.07
N ILE A 40 -42.92 -6.75 -11.62
CA ILE A 40 -42.79 -6.13 -12.95
C ILE A 40 -42.54 -7.18 -14.05
N ALA A 41 -43.24 -8.33 -13.99
CA ALA A 41 -43.12 -9.40 -14.99
C ALA A 41 -44.47 -9.92 -15.50
N LYS A 42 -45.56 -9.16 -15.32
CA LYS A 42 -46.89 -9.50 -15.84
C LYS A 42 -47.52 -8.33 -16.57
N THR A 43 -47.16 -8.18 -17.85
CA THR A 43 -48.01 -7.73 -18.98
C THR A 43 -47.12 -7.27 -20.14
N ARG A 44 -46.76 -8.20 -21.04
CA ARG A 44 -46.31 -7.84 -22.38
C ARG A 44 -46.96 -8.75 -23.43
N PRO A 45 -47.54 -8.18 -24.51
CA PRO A 45 -48.17 -8.94 -25.57
C PRO A 45 -47.13 -9.74 -26.37
N LYS A 46 -47.50 -10.96 -26.75
CA LYS A 46 -46.67 -11.90 -27.52
C LYS A 46 -46.63 -11.49 -28.99
N THR A 47 -45.69 -10.63 -29.38
CA THR A 47 -45.24 -10.54 -30.77
C THR A 47 -44.02 -11.45 -30.96
N LYS A 48 -44.22 -12.54 -31.72
CA LYS A 48 -43.16 -13.48 -32.10
C LYS A 48 -42.22 -12.81 -33.12
N SER A 49 -41.23 -12.07 -32.64
CA SER A 49 -40.03 -11.74 -33.41
C SER A 49 -38.93 -12.71 -33.00
N LYS A 50 -38.49 -13.57 -33.92
CA LYS A 50 -37.31 -14.43 -33.74
C LYS A 50 -36.06 -13.56 -33.87
N ILE A 51 -35.64 -12.96 -32.76
CA ILE A 51 -34.29 -12.40 -32.63
C ILE A 51 -33.43 -13.47 -31.95
N PRO A 52 -32.25 -13.83 -32.50
CA PRO A 52 -31.36 -14.81 -31.89
C PRO A 52 -30.99 -14.40 -30.46
N LEU A 53 -31.23 -15.30 -29.51
CA LEU A 53 -31.06 -15.06 -28.07
C LEU A 53 -29.57 -15.02 -27.63
N ASP A 54 -28.64 -15.34 -28.54
CA ASP A 54 -27.20 -15.37 -28.24
C ASP A 54 -26.50 -14.00 -28.27
N THR A 55 -27.12 -12.96 -28.83
CA THR A 55 -26.46 -11.64 -29.00
C THR A 55 -26.61 -10.67 -27.80
N ALA A 56 -27.48 -10.98 -26.84
CA ALA A 56 -27.80 -10.06 -25.74
C ALA A 56 -26.86 -10.19 -24.52
N HIS A 57 -26.16 -11.33 -24.38
CA HIS A 57 -25.20 -11.53 -23.29
C HIS A 57 -23.81 -10.93 -23.64
N ASP A 58 -23.46 -10.91 -24.93
CA ASP A 58 -22.20 -10.36 -25.43
C ASP A 58 -22.15 -8.82 -25.35
N THR A 59 -23.29 -8.16 -25.56
CA THR A 59 -23.37 -6.69 -25.57
C THR A 59 -23.26 -6.08 -24.17
N LYS A 60 -23.62 -6.80 -23.10
CA LYS A 60 -23.51 -6.33 -21.71
C LYS A 60 -22.07 -6.44 -21.16
N GLN A 61 -21.37 -7.52 -21.49
CA GLN A 61 -19.95 -7.73 -21.16
C GLN A 61 -19.06 -6.72 -21.93
N ALA A 62 -19.37 -6.46 -23.20
CA ALA A 62 -18.69 -5.43 -23.99
C ALA A 62 -18.91 -3.99 -23.45
N TRP A 63 -20.03 -3.73 -22.77
CA TRP A 63 -20.33 -2.41 -22.17
C TRP A 63 -19.61 -2.21 -20.82
N ILE A 64 -19.50 -3.25 -19.99
CA ILE A 64 -18.74 -3.20 -18.73
C ILE A 64 -17.22 -3.12 -19.01
N GLY A 65 -16.73 -3.85 -20.02
CA GLY A 65 -15.33 -3.73 -20.48
C GLY A 65 -14.98 -2.35 -21.03
N LYS A 66 -15.89 -1.72 -21.80
CA LYS A 66 -15.68 -0.36 -22.32
C LYS A 66 -15.73 0.75 -21.27
N ILE A 67 -16.43 0.54 -20.14
CA ILE A 67 -16.43 1.52 -19.04
C ILE A 67 -15.15 1.42 -18.19
N SER A 68 -14.54 0.23 -18.06
CA SER A 68 -13.22 0.12 -17.44
C SER A 68 -12.09 0.71 -18.29
N GLU A 69 -12.31 0.86 -19.60
CA GLU A 69 -11.32 1.35 -20.57
C GLU A 69 -11.52 2.84 -20.93
N ALA A 70 -12.68 3.42 -20.62
CA ALA A 70 -13.00 4.85 -20.83
C ALA A 70 -12.81 5.73 -19.58
N LEU A 71 -12.38 5.17 -18.45
CA LEU A 71 -11.93 5.95 -17.30
C LEU A 71 -10.54 6.48 -17.61
N SER A 72 -10.44 7.80 -17.83
CA SER A 72 -9.18 8.55 -18.01
C SER A 72 -8.07 7.87 -17.23
N PRO A 73 -7.03 7.36 -17.92
CA PRO A 73 -6.22 6.34 -17.30
C PRO A 73 -5.40 6.98 -16.18
N ASN A 74 -5.59 6.46 -14.96
CA ASN A 74 -5.24 7.18 -13.75
C ASN A 74 -3.77 6.90 -13.39
N PRO A 75 -2.95 7.92 -13.09
CA PRO A 75 -1.59 7.66 -12.65
C PRO A 75 -1.61 6.77 -11.39
N LEU A 76 -0.87 5.67 -11.47
CA LEU A 76 -0.53 4.79 -10.35
C LEU A 76 0.89 5.10 -9.93
N ILE A 77 1.06 5.60 -8.71
CA ILE A 77 2.35 5.90 -8.12
C ILE A 77 2.60 4.88 -7.02
N TRP A 78 3.83 4.39 -6.90
CA TRP A 78 4.22 3.59 -5.75
C TRP A 78 5.64 3.89 -5.29
N MET A 79 5.85 3.68 -4.00
CA MET A 79 7.12 3.80 -3.31
C MET A 79 7.34 2.57 -2.43
N ASN A 80 8.54 1.99 -2.53
CA ASN A 80 8.92 0.80 -1.79
C ASN A 80 10.18 1.06 -0.96
N ALA A 81 10.25 0.43 0.21
CA ALA A 81 11.49 0.25 0.97
C ALA A 81 11.79 -1.25 1.08
N PHE A 82 12.96 -1.68 0.60
CA PHE A 82 13.32 -3.10 0.52
C PHE A 82 14.80 -3.33 0.86
N ILE A 83 15.10 -4.52 1.40
CA ILE A 83 16.45 -4.96 1.70
C ILE A 83 16.96 -5.74 0.47
N PRO A 84 17.96 -5.23 -0.27
CA PRO A 84 18.39 -5.84 -1.51
C PRO A 84 19.06 -7.20 -1.26
N LEU A 85 19.13 -8.03 -2.31
CA LEU A 85 19.85 -9.31 -2.25
C LEU A 85 21.33 -9.11 -1.88
N HIS A 86 21.96 -8.06 -2.39
CA HIS A 86 23.35 -7.76 -2.11
C HIS A 86 23.50 -6.31 -1.71
N PHE A 87 24.11 -6.10 -0.55
CA PHE A 87 24.62 -4.82 -0.11
C PHE A 87 25.92 -5.04 0.66
N VAL A 88 26.98 -4.36 0.21
CA VAL A 88 28.34 -4.55 0.70
C VAL A 88 28.39 -4.39 2.21
N ASP A 89 29.09 -5.30 2.88
CA ASP A 89 29.33 -5.31 4.33
C ASP A 89 28.08 -5.41 5.24
N VAL A 90 26.88 -5.62 4.68
CA VAL A 90 25.64 -5.77 5.45
C VAL A 90 24.96 -7.11 5.22
N THR A 91 24.78 -7.49 3.95
CA THR A 91 24.16 -8.78 3.62
C THR A 91 25.20 -9.89 3.69
N LYS A 92 24.90 -10.97 4.40
CA LYS A 92 25.72 -12.18 4.50
C LYS A 92 25.05 -13.32 3.74
N PRO A 93 25.80 -14.28 3.16
CA PRO A 93 25.20 -15.48 2.60
C PRO A 93 24.36 -16.20 3.66
N TRP A 94 23.17 -16.67 3.28
CA TRP A 94 22.36 -17.53 4.14
C TRP A 94 22.90 -18.97 4.02
N PRO A 95 23.43 -19.59 5.10
CA PRO A 95 24.03 -20.93 5.01
C PRO A 95 23.10 -21.93 4.34
N LYS A 96 23.66 -22.82 3.51
CA LYS A 96 22.93 -23.87 2.75
C LYS A 96 21.82 -23.38 1.80
N HIS A 97 21.71 -22.07 1.58
CA HIS A 97 20.79 -21.48 0.59
C HIS A 97 21.55 -20.68 -0.47
N PRO A 98 22.13 -21.35 -1.49
CA PRO A 98 22.89 -20.68 -2.55
C PRO A 98 22.11 -19.53 -3.20
N GLY A 99 22.76 -18.38 -3.34
CA GLY A 99 22.18 -17.20 -3.97
C GLY A 99 21.17 -16.44 -3.11
N LYS A 100 20.99 -16.79 -1.83
CA LYS A 100 20.19 -16.02 -0.87
C LYS A 100 21.07 -15.38 0.18
N THR A 101 20.58 -14.27 0.74
CA THR A 101 21.28 -13.53 1.78
C THR A 101 20.39 -13.19 2.95
N MET A 102 21.04 -12.95 4.09
CA MET A 102 20.44 -12.49 5.33
C MET A 102 21.19 -11.28 5.85
N ILE A 103 20.59 -10.56 6.79
CA ILE A 103 21.20 -9.48 7.54
C ILE A 103 21.17 -9.84 9.02
N GLU A 104 22.18 -9.39 9.76
CA GLU A 104 22.17 -9.52 11.22
C GLU A 104 21.22 -8.49 11.83
N GLY A 105 20.43 -8.92 12.81
CA GLY A 105 19.59 -8.04 13.60
C GLY A 105 20.39 -7.10 14.51
N LEU A 106 19.68 -6.24 15.24
CA LEU A 106 20.23 -5.26 16.19
C LEU A 106 20.76 -5.91 17.48
N ALA A 107 21.67 -6.88 17.37
CA ALA A 107 22.22 -7.62 18.52
C ALA A 107 22.91 -6.70 19.54
N THR A 108 23.49 -5.59 19.08
CA THR A 108 24.21 -4.62 19.92
C THR A 108 23.28 -3.79 20.82
N PHE A 109 22.03 -3.56 20.41
CA PHE A 109 21.08 -2.72 21.16
C PHE A 109 20.05 -3.56 21.92
N LEU A 110 19.78 -4.79 21.46
CA LEU A 110 18.75 -5.67 21.98
C LEU A 110 19.30 -7.11 22.06
N PRO A 111 20.19 -7.40 23.04
CA PRO A 111 20.95 -8.66 23.08
C PRO A 111 20.09 -9.92 23.24
N VAL A 112 18.86 -9.79 23.74
CA VAL A 112 17.90 -10.91 23.89
C VAL A 112 17.15 -11.22 22.58
N PHE A 113 17.17 -10.30 21.60
CA PHE A 113 16.45 -10.42 20.33
C PHE A 113 17.38 -10.75 19.14
N GLY A 114 18.59 -11.23 19.43
CA GLY A 114 19.56 -11.69 18.43
C GLY A 114 18.95 -12.64 17.39
N GLY A 115 19.49 -12.59 16.18
CA GLY A 115 19.10 -13.42 15.05
C GLY A 115 19.37 -12.75 13.71
N CYS A 116 19.20 -13.52 12.65
CA CYS A 116 19.36 -13.07 11.29
C CYS A 116 17.98 -12.93 10.62
N PHE A 117 17.87 -12.04 9.63
CA PHE A 117 16.63 -11.81 8.90
C PHE A 117 16.89 -11.87 7.41
N LEU A 118 15.96 -12.50 6.66
CA LEU A 118 16.05 -12.50 5.21
C LEU A 118 15.75 -11.11 4.65
N GLY A 119 16.55 -10.69 3.67
CA GLY A 119 16.20 -9.54 2.82
C GLY A 119 15.08 -9.90 1.83
N ASP A 120 14.75 -8.96 0.95
CA ASP A 120 13.73 -9.14 -0.09
C ASP A 120 14.21 -9.96 -1.29
N GLN A 121 15.47 -10.41 -1.28
CA GLN A 121 16.11 -11.29 -2.27
C GLN A 121 16.02 -10.75 -3.71
N ARG A 122 16.11 -9.43 -3.89
CA ARG A 122 16.00 -8.78 -5.20
C ARG A 122 16.86 -7.52 -5.32
N GLY A 123 16.99 -7.02 -6.55
CA GLY A 123 17.42 -5.66 -6.84
C GLY A 123 16.24 -4.70 -6.98
N PHE A 124 16.51 -3.50 -7.49
CA PHE A 124 15.47 -2.55 -7.88
C PHE A 124 14.53 -3.17 -8.93
N SER A 125 13.23 -2.91 -8.79
CA SER A 125 12.21 -3.46 -9.69
C SER A 125 11.07 -2.47 -9.89
N SER A 126 10.66 -2.32 -11.14
CA SER A 126 9.46 -1.56 -11.53
C SER A 126 8.18 -2.40 -11.42
N ASP A 127 8.24 -3.63 -10.95
CA ASP A 127 7.03 -4.39 -10.62
C ASP A 127 6.39 -3.78 -9.36
N ASN A 128 5.16 -3.28 -9.49
CA ASN A 128 4.45 -2.70 -8.36
C ASN A 128 4.16 -3.72 -7.25
N LYS A 129 4.25 -5.03 -7.50
CA LYS A 129 4.08 -6.15 -6.55
C LYS A 129 5.40 -6.75 -6.05
N ALA A 130 6.57 -6.19 -6.39
CA ALA A 130 7.85 -6.68 -5.90
C ALA A 130 7.87 -6.79 -4.37
N THR A 131 8.57 -7.76 -3.78
CA THR A 131 8.68 -7.89 -2.31
C THR A 131 9.29 -6.64 -1.69
N ALA A 132 8.78 -6.17 -0.55
CA ALA A 132 9.41 -5.06 0.16
C ALA A 132 9.02 -5.04 1.63
N ARG A 133 9.87 -4.43 2.46
CA ARG A 133 9.56 -4.17 3.87
C ARG A 133 8.39 -3.20 4.03
N MET A 134 8.25 -2.25 3.09
CA MET A 134 7.14 -1.31 3.04
C MET A 134 6.71 -1.02 1.61
N HIS A 135 5.40 -0.97 1.37
CA HIS A 135 4.79 -0.54 0.11
C HIS A 135 3.77 0.56 0.34
N SER A 136 3.87 1.62 -0.45
CA SER A 136 2.87 2.69 -0.50
C SER A 136 2.45 2.94 -1.93
N ARG A 137 1.17 2.72 -2.25
CA ARG A 137 0.58 2.97 -3.57
C ARG A 137 -0.52 4.02 -3.52
N ALA A 138 -0.60 4.85 -4.55
CA ALA A 138 -1.69 5.80 -4.75
C ALA A 138 -2.18 5.76 -6.20
N TRP A 139 -3.50 5.75 -6.37
CA TRP A 139 -4.20 5.97 -7.64
C TRP A 139 -4.88 7.32 -7.59
N VAL A 140 -4.57 8.19 -8.55
CA VAL A 140 -5.17 9.53 -8.62
C VAL A 140 -6.05 9.63 -9.86
N GLN A 141 -7.35 9.74 -9.64
CA GLN A 141 -8.32 9.93 -10.72
C GLN A 141 -8.70 11.39 -10.84
N SER A 142 -8.68 11.94 -12.05
CA SER A 142 -9.05 13.35 -12.30
C SER A 142 -10.15 13.41 -13.34
N GLY A 143 -11.06 14.38 -13.19
CA GLY A 143 -12.16 14.56 -14.13
C GLY A 143 -13.27 15.47 -13.58
N PRO A 144 -14.17 15.94 -14.44
CA PRO A 144 -15.27 16.82 -14.04
C PRO A 144 -16.20 16.17 -13.00
N ASP A 145 -16.34 14.84 -13.03
CA ASP A 145 -17.23 14.09 -12.13
C ASP A 145 -16.55 13.62 -10.83
N MET A 146 -15.32 14.09 -10.57
CA MET A 146 -14.52 13.68 -9.41
C MET A 146 -14.75 14.54 -8.15
N GLY A 147 -15.84 15.30 -8.11
CA GLY A 147 -16.21 16.16 -6.98
C GLY A 147 -15.60 17.56 -7.05
N SER A 148 -15.72 18.34 -5.97
CA SER A 148 -15.39 19.77 -5.96
C SER A 148 -13.93 20.10 -6.31
N LYS A 149 -13.00 19.19 -6.03
CA LYS A 149 -11.58 19.34 -6.39
C LYS A 149 -11.27 18.89 -7.82
N GLY A 150 -12.19 18.18 -8.46
CA GLY A 150 -11.99 17.57 -9.78
C GLY A 150 -10.97 16.42 -9.78
N TYR A 151 -10.67 15.83 -8.62
CA TYR A 151 -9.92 14.59 -8.50
C TYR A 151 -10.33 13.77 -7.26
N LYS A 152 -10.08 12.46 -7.31
CA LYS A 152 -10.20 11.51 -6.20
C LYS A 152 -8.90 10.72 -6.08
N MET A 153 -8.56 10.32 -4.86
CA MET A 153 -7.39 9.48 -4.59
C MET A 153 -7.84 8.21 -3.87
N GLN A 154 -7.29 7.09 -4.31
CA GLN A 154 -7.26 5.84 -3.56
C GLN A 154 -5.83 5.50 -3.19
N GLN A 155 -5.64 4.77 -2.08
CA GLN A 155 -4.33 4.36 -1.61
C GLN A 155 -4.36 2.92 -1.09
N GLN A 156 -3.22 2.24 -1.16
CA GLN A 156 -3.03 0.90 -0.61
C GLN A 156 -1.63 0.80 -0.03
N HIS A 157 -1.53 0.18 1.15
CA HIS A 157 -0.29 -0.08 1.85
C HIS A 157 -0.21 -1.54 2.25
N PHE A 158 1.00 -2.10 2.24
CA PHE A 158 1.27 -3.46 2.71
C PHE A 158 2.76 -3.64 3.02
N CYS A 159 3.08 -4.68 3.78
CA CYS A 159 4.43 -5.09 4.10
C CYS A 159 4.58 -6.56 3.66
N SER A 160 5.71 -6.95 3.08
CA SER A 160 6.01 -8.36 2.88
C SER A 160 6.39 -9.02 4.22
N PRO A 161 6.18 -10.34 4.37
CA PRO A 161 6.61 -11.06 5.56
C PRO A 161 8.09 -10.86 5.87
N THR A 162 8.41 -10.74 7.14
CA THR A 162 9.75 -10.78 7.71
C THR A 162 10.00 -12.18 8.21
N THR A 163 11.06 -12.82 7.72
CA THR A 163 11.46 -14.17 8.11
C THR A 163 12.71 -14.07 8.97
N LYS A 164 12.59 -14.49 10.24
CA LYS A 164 13.72 -14.65 11.15
C LYS A 164 14.34 -16.02 10.91
N VAL A 165 15.65 -16.06 10.71
CA VAL A 165 16.43 -17.27 10.51
C VAL A 165 17.52 -17.37 11.55
N ASP A 166 17.96 -18.59 11.82
CA ASP A 166 19.21 -18.85 12.50
C ASP A 166 20.38 -18.34 11.64
N CYS A 167 21.36 -17.72 12.29
CA CYS A 167 22.54 -17.24 11.58
C CYS A 167 23.50 -18.39 11.21
N ASP A 168 23.43 -19.52 11.91
CA ASP A 168 24.37 -20.64 11.79
C ASP A 168 23.74 -21.88 11.13
N ASP A 169 22.53 -22.24 11.55
CA ASP A 169 21.90 -23.54 11.23
C ASP A 169 20.78 -23.49 10.19
N ASP A 170 20.70 -22.41 9.41
CA ASP A 170 19.78 -22.20 8.28
C ASP A 170 18.27 -22.27 8.58
N SER A 171 17.86 -22.65 9.79
CA SER A 171 16.46 -22.88 10.10
C SER A 171 15.67 -21.58 10.22
N VAL A 172 14.47 -21.58 9.63
CA VAL A 172 13.47 -20.53 9.87
C VAL A 172 12.98 -20.66 11.30
N LYS A 173 13.13 -19.59 12.08
CA LYS A 173 12.70 -19.55 13.49
C LYS A 173 11.31 -18.95 13.64
N ASP A 174 10.99 -17.93 12.85
CA ASP A 174 9.72 -17.20 12.98
C ASP A 174 9.40 -16.38 11.72
N GLU A 175 8.14 -16.04 11.54
CA GLU A 175 7.65 -15.17 10.47
C GLU A 175 6.57 -14.20 10.96
N GLY A 176 6.66 -12.94 10.53
CA GLY A 176 5.71 -11.91 10.91
C GLY A 176 5.55 -10.85 9.84
N THR A 177 4.38 -10.21 9.79
CA THR A 177 4.12 -9.09 8.87
C THR A 177 3.90 -7.82 9.67
N ALA A 178 4.63 -6.75 9.32
CA ALA A 178 4.49 -5.47 9.99
C ALA A 178 3.13 -4.83 9.71
N GLY A 179 2.62 -4.08 10.69
CA GLY A 179 1.45 -3.24 10.51
C GLY A 179 1.66 -2.12 9.48
N ILE A 180 0.56 -1.55 8.99
CA ILE A 180 0.55 -0.51 7.95
C ILE A 180 0.01 0.84 8.46
N GLU A 181 -0.31 0.93 9.75
CA GLU A 181 -0.92 2.11 10.39
C GLU A 181 -0.05 3.38 10.30
N GLY A 182 1.25 3.21 10.14
CA GLY A 182 2.20 4.32 9.93
C GLY A 182 2.24 4.85 8.49
N MET A 183 1.58 4.20 7.53
CA MET A 183 1.64 4.52 6.10
C MET A 183 0.38 5.22 5.61
N LYS A 184 0.55 6.41 5.03
CA LYS A 184 -0.58 7.23 4.59
C LYS A 184 -0.20 8.28 3.56
N PHE A 185 -1.00 8.36 2.50
CA PHE A 185 -1.18 9.54 1.67
C PHE A 185 -2.27 10.44 2.23
N THR A 186 -1.97 11.73 2.30
CA THR A 186 -2.90 12.80 2.69
C THR A 186 -2.90 13.89 1.66
N GLU A 187 -4.06 14.49 1.40
CA GLU A 187 -4.15 15.59 0.45
C GLU A 187 -3.51 16.86 1.01
N VAL A 188 -2.75 17.55 0.17
CA VAL A 188 -2.28 18.90 0.47
C VAL A 188 -3.37 19.89 0.07
N ALA A 189 -3.59 20.92 0.88
CA ALA A 189 -4.59 21.96 0.60
C ALA A 189 -4.32 22.64 -0.75
N GLY A 190 -5.39 23.03 -1.46
CA GLY A 190 -5.30 23.71 -2.76
C GLY A 190 -5.11 22.78 -3.98
N GLY A 191 -5.26 21.46 -3.82
CA GLY A 191 -5.29 20.52 -4.95
C GLY A 191 -6.47 20.78 -5.90
N SER A 192 -6.25 20.52 -7.19
CA SER A 192 -7.24 20.63 -8.27
C SER A 192 -7.09 19.49 -9.28
N ALA A 193 -8.03 19.36 -10.22
CA ALA A 193 -7.93 18.40 -11.33
C ALA A 193 -6.61 18.52 -12.12
N ASN A 194 -6.09 19.74 -12.24
CA ASN A 194 -4.89 20.06 -13.01
C ASN A 194 -3.60 19.89 -12.22
N ARG A 195 -3.66 20.01 -10.90
CA ARG A 195 -2.50 19.90 -10.01
C ARG A 195 -2.89 19.23 -8.71
N VAL A 196 -2.46 17.99 -8.54
CA VAL A 196 -2.69 17.20 -7.34
C VAL A 196 -1.40 17.15 -6.54
N SER A 197 -1.47 17.42 -5.24
CA SER A 197 -0.34 17.29 -4.31
C SER A 197 -0.76 16.42 -3.12
N LEU A 198 -0.01 15.35 -2.88
CA LEU A 198 -0.25 14.37 -1.82
C LEU A 198 0.98 14.29 -0.92
N LYS A 199 0.80 14.48 0.38
CA LYS A 199 1.84 14.20 1.38
C LYS A 199 1.82 12.71 1.70
N LEU A 200 2.95 12.05 1.50
CA LEU A 200 3.21 10.69 1.93
C LEU A 200 3.99 10.72 3.23
N LYS A 201 3.52 9.99 4.24
CA LYS A 201 4.29 9.64 5.43
C LYS A 201 4.15 8.14 5.64
N ALA A 202 5.26 7.46 5.86
CA ALA A 202 5.28 6.02 6.07
C ALA A 202 6.32 5.64 7.11
N GLY A 203 5.95 4.68 7.97
CA GLY A 203 6.84 4.09 8.95
C GLY A 203 6.41 2.67 9.30
N ALA A 204 7.34 1.70 9.29
CA ALA A 204 7.08 0.33 9.75
C ALA A 204 8.31 -0.29 10.43
N GLY A 205 8.07 -0.95 11.56
CA GLY A 205 9.10 -1.65 12.34
C GLY A 205 9.07 -3.16 12.11
N ASN A 206 10.13 -3.85 12.54
CA ASN A 206 10.20 -5.32 12.48
C ASN A 206 9.15 -5.94 13.44
N PRO A 207 8.19 -6.75 12.94
CA PRO A 207 7.13 -7.31 13.78
C PRO A 207 7.62 -8.39 14.76
N LEU A 208 8.81 -8.95 14.53
CA LEU A 208 9.40 -10.02 15.33
C LEU A 208 10.33 -9.50 16.43
N VAL A 209 10.52 -8.17 16.52
CA VAL A 209 11.38 -7.53 17.51
C VAL A 209 10.62 -6.36 18.14
N PRO A 210 10.02 -6.57 19.31
CA PRO A 210 9.31 -5.51 20.03
C PRO A 210 10.20 -4.27 20.24
N GLY A 211 9.68 -3.10 19.85
CA GLY A 211 10.42 -1.84 19.97
C GLY A 211 11.53 -1.65 18.93
N ALA A 212 11.62 -2.50 17.90
CA ALA A 212 12.53 -2.26 16.80
C ALA A 212 12.29 -0.87 16.17
N PRO A 213 13.36 -0.15 15.81
CA PRO A 213 13.22 1.09 15.08
C PRO A 213 12.47 0.86 13.76
N LYS A 214 11.78 1.91 13.30
CA LYS A 214 11.04 1.87 12.04
C LYS A 214 11.95 2.22 10.89
N ILE A 215 11.64 1.70 9.72
CA ILE A 215 12.04 2.30 8.45
C ILE A 215 11.03 3.40 8.18
N ASP A 216 11.49 4.61 7.92
CA ASP A 216 10.69 5.79 7.67
C ASP A 216 10.99 6.43 6.31
N TYR A 217 9.93 6.97 5.68
CA TYR A 217 10.05 7.89 4.56
C TYR A 217 8.89 8.88 4.55
N GLU A 218 9.17 10.12 4.15
CA GLU A 218 8.13 11.13 3.95
C GLU A 218 8.46 12.08 2.80
N GLY A 219 7.42 12.63 2.18
CA GLY A 219 7.58 13.57 1.08
C GLY A 219 6.27 14.05 0.50
N VAL A 220 6.36 14.84 -0.57
CA VAL A 220 5.22 15.33 -1.33
C VAL A 220 5.31 14.81 -2.75
N LEU A 221 4.28 14.08 -3.15
CA LEU A 221 4.01 13.70 -4.53
C LEU A 221 3.20 14.81 -5.20
N THR A 222 3.68 15.35 -6.31
CA THR A 222 2.99 16.34 -7.14
C THR A 222 2.75 15.76 -8.53
N ILE A 223 1.51 15.86 -8.99
CA ILE A 223 1.08 15.56 -10.36
C ILE A 223 0.57 16.86 -10.95
N ASP A 224 1.27 17.40 -11.94
CA ASP A 224 0.87 18.61 -12.65
C ASP A 224 0.57 18.26 -14.10
N ARG A 225 -0.71 18.30 -14.47
CA ARG A 225 -1.19 17.96 -15.81
C ARG A 225 -1.04 19.09 -16.81
N VAL A 226 -0.89 20.34 -16.33
CA VAL A 226 -0.64 21.51 -17.19
C VAL A 226 0.80 21.53 -17.62
N LYS A 227 1.72 21.37 -16.66
CA LYS A 227 3.16 21.29 -16.89
C LYS A 227 3.66 19.89 -17.17
N LYS A 228 2.76 18.90 -17.22
CA LYS A 228 3.04 17.56 -17.74
C LYS A 228 4.16 16.84 -16.99
N PHE A 229 4.07 16.80 -15.66
CA PHE A 229 5.05 16.09 -14.83
C PHE A 229 4.46 15.44 -13.58
N VAL A 230 5.14 14.39 -13.13
CA VAL A 230 5.02 13.77 -11.81
C VAL A 230 6.34 13.94 -11.07
N GLU A 231 6.29 14.43 -9.84
CA GLU A 231 7.47 14.68 -9.02
C GLU A 231 7.23 14.16 -7.61
N PHE A 232 8.22 13.49 -7.05
CA PHE A 232 8.28 13.23 -5.62
C PHE A 232 9.43 14.04 -5.05
N SER A 233 9.19 14.75 -3.96
CA SER A 233 10.23 15.43 -3.20
C SER A 233 10.09 15.11 -1.72
N GLY A 234 11.12 14.50 -1.15
CA GLY A 234 11.06 14.01 0.21
C GLY A 234 12.40 13.55 0.73
N LYS A 235 12.32 12.69 1.74
CA LYS A 235 13.46 12.13 2.44
C LYS A 235 13.16 10.70 2.92
N VAL A 236 14.23 9.93 3.09
CA VAL A 236 14.21 8.52 3.48
C VAL A 236 15.33 8.27 4.48
N ASP A 237 15.23 7.20 5.27
CA ASP A 237 16.34 6.75 6.11
C ASP A 237 17.58 6.33 5.30
N ASP A 238 18.71 6.19 5.99
CA ASP A 238 19.95 5.68 5.42
C ASP A 238 19.84 4.23 4.93
N PHE A 239 19.00 3.43 5.59
CA PHE A 239 18.77 2.01 5.31
C PHE A 239 17.26 1.75 5.24
N PRO A 240 16.75 0.88 4.34
CA PRO A 240 17.46 0.04 3.39
C PRO A 240 17.53 0.70 2.00
N SER A 241 17.12 0.01 0.93
CA SER A 241 16.95 0.60 -0.41
C SER A 241 15.55 1.17 -0.58
N PHE A 242 15.45 2.28 -1.32
CA PHE A 242 14.20 2.96 -1.63
C PHE A 242 14.03 3.13 -3.13
N GLU A 243 12.81 2.96 -3.62
CA GLU A 243 12.48 3.15 -5.03
C GLU A 243 11.07 3.71 -5.18
N ALA A 244 10.90 4.60 -6.16
CA ALA A 244 9.62 5.19 -6.51
C ALA A 244 9.44 5.22 -8.02
N TYR A 245 8.23 4.88 -8.45
CA TYR A 245 7.85 4.83 -9.86
C TYR A 245 6.44 5.38 -10.05
N VAL A 246 6.13 5.69 -11.30
CA VAL A 246 4.79 6.02 -11.75
C VAL A 246 4.46 5.29 -13.05
N MET A 247 3.24 4.79 -13.14
CA MET A 247 2.60 4.37 -14.37
C MET A 247 1.57 5.43 -14.73
N ILE A 248 1.73 6.05 -15.89
CA ILE A 248 0.87 7.14 -16.35
C ILE A 248 -0.06 6.55 -17.39
N ASP A 249 -1.34 6.77 -17.24
CA ASP A 249 -2.30 6.38 -18.25
C ASP A 249 -2.29 4.86 -18.58
N GLY A 250 -1.95 4.01 -17.60
CA GLY A 250 -1.81 2.56 -17.78
C GLY A 250 -0.67 2.17 -18.73
N LYS A 251 0.17 3.13 -19.12
CA LYS A 251 1.22 2.98 -20.13
C LYS A 251 2.59 3.23 -19.51
N GLY A 252 3.47 2.27 -19.73
CA GLY A 252 4.86 2.34 -19.29
C GLY A 252 5.00 2.37 -17.77
N THR A 253 6.23 2.20 -17.30
CA THR A 253 6.58 2.49 -15.92
C THR A 253 7.79 3.38 -15.93
N TYR A 254 7.64 4.56 -15.33
CA TYR A 254 8.66 5.58 -15.28
C TYR A 254 9.28 5.61 -13.90
N LYS A 255 10.61 5.57 -13.86
CA LYS A 255 11.38 5.70 -12.63
C LYS A 255 11.35 7.16 -12.17
N ILE A 256 10.81 7.41 -10.98
CA ILE A 256 10.94 8.69 -10.30
C ILE A 256 12.33 8.76 -9.67
N LYS A 257 12.67 7.78 -8.83
CA LYS A 257 13.97 7.69 -8.16
C LYS A 257 14.23 6.26 -7.67
N GLN A 258 15.50 5.87 -7.67
CA GLN A 258 16.02 4.70 -6.96
C GLN A 258 17.18 5.20 -6.10
N LEU A 259 17.30 4.65 -4.89
CA LEU A 259 18.36 4.97 -3.95
C LEU A 259 18.70 3.73 -3.14
N GLY A 260 19.94 3.25 -3.23
CA GLY A 260 20.40 2.13 -2.39
C GLY A 260 20.64 2.58 -0.94
N PRO A 261 20.96 1.65 -0.04
CA PRO A 261 21.32 1.99 1.32
C PRO A 261 22.58 2.87 1.30
N ALA A 262 22.73 3.76 2.27
CA ALA A 262 23.89 4.64 2.36
C ALA A 262 25.14 3.80 2.62
N PRO A 263 26.32 4.15 2.07
CA PRO A 263 27.56 3.45 2.36
C PRO A 263 27.80 3.34 3.87
N GLY A 264 28.06 2.13 4.36
CA GLY A 264 28.27 1.85 5.78
C GLY A 264 27.01 1.87 6.66
N SER A 265 25.83 2.13 6.08
CA SER A 265 24.56 2.01 6.82
C SER A 265 24.14 0.55 6.97
N GLY A 266 23.32 0.25 7.96
CA GLY A 266 22.75 -1.07 8.17
C GLY A 266 21.55 -1.00 9.09
N PRO A 267 21.08 -2.13 9.63
CA PRO A 267 19.97 -2.14 10.59
C PRO A 267 20.19 -1.20 11.79
N THR A 268 21.44 -1.06 12.25
CA THR A 268 21.86 -0.16 13.35
C THR A 268 21.62 1.32 13.04
N SER A 269 21.69 1.73 11.77
CA SER A 269 21.43 3.10 11.35
C SER A 269 19.98 3.55 11.59
N LEU A 270 19.04 2.60 11.71
CA LEU A 270 17.65 2.91 12.09
C LEU A 270 17.51 3.27 13.58
N ALA A 271 18.43 2.82 14.44
CA ALA A 271 18.36 3.01 15.89
C ALA A 271 19.05 4.30 16.37
N THR A 272 20.04 4.80 15.62
CA THR A 272 20.81 5.99 15.97
C THR A 272 20.00 7.25 15.65
N TRP A 273 19.06 7.59 16.55
CA TRP A 273 18.41 8.89 16.77
C TRP A 273 18.12 9.74 15.52
N ASN A 274 16.85 9.72 15.09
CA ASN A 274 16.28 10.48 13.97
C ASN A 274 17.04 10.23 12.66
N GLY A 275 16.77 9.09 12.02
CA GLY A 275 17.38 8.66 10.77
C GLY A 275 17.80 9.84 9.90
N VAL A 276 19.08 9.85 9.50
CA VAL A 276 19.61 10.93 8.67
C VAL A 276 18.77 10.96 7.41
N ASP A 277 17.91 11.97 7.34
CA ASP A 277 16.93 12.14 6.30
C ASP A 277 17.65 12.41 4.97
N ARG A 278 17.93 11.35 4.21
CA ARG A 278 18.57 11.47 2.90
C ARG A 278 17.58 12.05 1.91
N PRO A 279 17.96 13.10 1.17
CA PRO A 279 17.11 13.62 0.11
C PRO A 279 16.73 12.54 -0.89
N PHE A 280 15.44 12.36 -1.09
CA PHE A 280 14.86 11.45 -2.06
C PHE A 280 13.87 12.21 -2.93
N SER A 281 14.38 12.74 -4.04
CA SER A 281 13.60 13.50 -4.99
C SER A 281 13.85 13.03 -6.42
N GLY A 282 12.81 13.12 -7.24
CA GLY A 282 12.84 12.74 -8.64
C GLY A 282 11.62 13.24 -9.39
N ARG A 283 11.75 13.37 -10.71
CA ARG A 283 10.74 13.95 -11.58
C ARG A 283 10.68 13.21 -12.91
N VAL A 284 9.46 12.98 -13.39
CA VAL A 284 9.14 12.38 -14.68
C VAL A 284 8.24 13.34 -15.44
N SER A 285 8.56 13.62 -16.70
CA SER A 285 7.69 14.39 -17.61
C SER A 285 6.88 13.47 -18.53
N PHE A 286 5.67 13.88 -18.95
CA PHE A 286 4.76 13.05 -19.77
C PHE A 286 3.86 13.84 -20.74
#